data_AF-G7WK15-F1
#
_entry.id   AF-G7WK15-F1
#
_cell.length_a   1.000
_cell.length_b   1.000
_cell.length_c   1.000
_cell.angle_alpha   90.00
_cell.angle_beta   90.00
_cell.angle_gamma   90.00
#
_symmetry.space_group_name_H-M   'P 1'
#
loop_
_entity.id
_entity.type
_entity.pdbx_description
1 polymer ?
#
loop_
_entity_poly.entity_id
_entity_poly.type
_entity_poly.pdbx_seq_one_letter_code
_entity_poly.pdbx_strand_id
1 'polypeptide(L)' 'MPENATPRRKKMVISDAAVPFVARGGRVFGRQIVSADLDISDGEEVLVVDRNDRIITTARAVL' A
#
# COMPACT_ATOMS: atom_id res chain seq x y z
N MET A 1 20.22 14.26 -14.25
CA MET A 1 19.35 15.24 -13.58
C MET A 1 18.40 14.45 -12.70
N PRO A 2 18.50 14.43 -11.36
CA PRO A 2 17.38 13.92 -10.59
C PRO A 2 16.32 15.01 -10.59
N GLU A 3 15.19 14.68 -11.20
CA GLU A 3 13.97 15.45 -11.10
C GLU A 3 13.64 15.72 -9.63
N ASN A 4 13.07 16.89 -9.40
CA ASN A 4 12.62 17.37 -8.10
C ASN A 4 11.43 16.51 -7.64
N ALA A 5 11.68 15.26 -7.23
CA ALA A 5 10.64 14.33 -6.82
C ALA A 5 10.28 14.65 -5.37
N THR A 6 9.14 15.31 -5.17
CA THR A 6 8.43 15.25 -3.89
C THR A 6 8.43 13.78 -3.43
N PRO A 7 8.83 13.44 -2.20
CA PRO A 7 8.92 12.05 -1.77
C PRO A 7 7.59 11.36 -1.99
N ARG A 8 7.51 10.48 -2.99
CA ARG A 8 6.29 9.72 -3.24
C ARG A 8 6.21 8.69 -2.13
N ARG A 9 5.18 8.78 -1.29
CA ARG A 9 4.96 7.77 -0.25
C ARG A 9 4.80 6.42 -0.94
N LYS A 10 5.55 5.42 -0.48
CA LYS A 10 5.49 4.05 -1.01
C LYS A 10 4.07 3.52 -0.91
N LYS A 11 3.62 2.81 -1.93
CA LYS A 11 2.25 2.34 -2.06
C LYS A 11 2.14 0.84 -2.35
N MET A 12 0.99 0.32 -1.98
CA MET A 12 0.58 -1.05 -2.23
C MET A 12 -0.87 -1.07 -2.69
N VAL A 13 -1.11 -1.78 -3.79
CA VAL A 13 -2.43 -1.99 -4.38
C VAL A 13 -3.00 -3.30 -3.85
N ILE A 14 -4.19 -3.23 -3.26
CA ILE A 14 -4.92 -4.43 -2.82
C ILE A 14 -6.01 -4.81 -3.82
N SER A 15 -6.36 -6.10 -3.84
CA SER A 15 -7.50 -6.61 -4.60
C SER A 15 -8.82 -6.03 -4.08
N ASP A 16 -9.80 -5.85 -4.98
CA ASP A 16 -11.13 -5.33 -4.62
C ASP A 16 -11.83 -6.18 -3.55
N ALA A 17 -11.59 -7.49 -3.56
CA ALA A 17 -12.12 -8.40 -2.54
C ALA A 17 -11.60 -8.08 -1.13
N ALA A 18 -10.40 -7.50 -1.01
CA ALA A 18 -9.80 -7.13 0.28
C ALA A 18 -10.25 -5.75 0.77
N VAL A 19 -10.60 -4.83 -0.12
CA VAL A 19 -10.97 -3.43 0.20
C VAL A 19 -11.94 -3.30 1.38
N PRO A 20 -13.11 -3.97 1.43
CA PRO A 20 -14.05 -3.78 2.53
C PRO A 20 -13.49 -4.22 3.89
N PHE A 21 -12.59 -5.22 3.91
CA PHE A 21 -11.99 -5.71 5.15
C PHE A 21 -10.92 -4.75 5.66
N VAL A 22 -10.07 -4.27 4.75
CA VAL A 22 -8.98 -3.33 5.08
C VAL A 22 -9.54 -1.97 5.50
N ALA A 23 -10.58 -1.48 4.82
CA ALA A 23 -11.26 -0.22 5.16
C ALA A 23 -11.87 -0.21 6.58
N ARG A 24 -12.14 -1.39 7.18
CA ARG A 24 -12.63 -1.53 8.56
C ARG A 24 -11.50 -1.76 9.58
N GLY A 25 -10.25 -1.52 9.21
CA GLY A 25 -9.08 -1.74 10.07
C GLY A 25 -8.52 -3.17 10.03
N GLY A 26 -8.94 -3.99 9.06
CA GLY A 26 -8.35 -5.31 8.84
C GLY A 26 -6.90 -5.22 8.35
N ARG A 27 -6.11 -6.26 8.64
CA ARG A 27 -4.72 -6.37 8.14
C ARG A 27 -4.69 -6.74 6.66
N VAL A 28 -3.67 -6.26 5.96
CA VAL A 28 -3.35 -6.66 4.58
C VAL A 28 -2.38 -7.85 4.64
N PHE A 29 -2.70 -8.93 3.93
CA PHE A 29 -1.81 -10.08 3.78
C PHE A 29 -1.28 -10.17 2.35
N GLY A 30 -0.09 -10.76 2.18
CA GLY A 30 0.58 -10.89 0.89
C GLY A 30 -0.31 -11.36 -0.27
N ARG A 31 -1.17 -12.36 -0.03
CA ARG A 31 -2.09 -12.91 -1.05
C ARG A 31 -3.11 -11.92 -1.61
N GLN A 32 -3.37 -10.81 -0.90
CA GLN A 32 -4.36 -9.80 -1.26
C GLN A 32 -3.74 -8.65 -2.07
N ILE A 33 -2.41 -8.61 -2.14
CA ILE A 33 -1.63 -7.58 -2.82
C ILE A 33 -1.61 -7.89 -4.31
N VAL A 34 -1.99 -6.91 -5.12
CA VAL A 34 -1.92 -6.98 -6.58
C VAL A 34 -0.59 -6.41 -7.09
N SER A 35 -0.11 -5.35 -6.44
CA SER A 35 1.16 -4.69 -6.75
C SER A 35 1.67 -3.97 -5.51
N ALA A 36 2.98 -3.84 -5.35
CA ALA A 36 3.60 -3.04 -4.30
C ALA A 36 4.91 -2.44 -4.82
N ASP A 37 5.30 -1.29 -4.27
CA ASP A 37 6.64 -0.75 -4.49
C ASP A 37 7.68 -1.70 -3.87
N LEU A 38 8.65 -2.15 -4.66
CA LEU A 38 9.58 -3.23 -4.29
C LEU A 38 10.65 -2.79 -3.28
N ASP A 39 10.79 -1.49 -3.03
CA ASP A 39 11.75 -0.91 -2.11
C ASP A 39 11.19 -0.77 -0.69
N ILE A 40 9.97 -1.24 -0.42
CA ILE A 40 9.36 -1.23 0.92
C ILE A 40 10.23 -2.06 1.88
N SER A 41 10.63 -1.43 2.98
CA SER A 41 11.41 -2.05 4.04
C SER A 41 10.54 -2.38 5.26
N ASP A 42 10.99 -3.33 6.07
CA ASP A 42 10.28 -3.70 7.31
C ASP A 42 10.10 -2.48 8.24
N GLY A 43 8.91 -2.35 8.82
CA GLY A 43 8.57 -1.25 9.69
C GLY A 43 8.24 0.09 9.01
N GLU A 44 8.35 0.21 7.69
CA GLU A 44 7.98 1.43 6.96
C GLU A 44 6.46 1.65 6.91
N GLU A 45 6.05 2.92 6.91
CA GLU A 45 4.65 3.30 6.66
C GLU A 45 4.39 3.39 5.15
N VAL A 46 3.36 2.69 4.68
CA VAL A 46 2.99 2.58 3.27
C VAL A 46 1.53 2.96 3.05
N LEU A 47 1.23 3.53 1.89
CA LEU A 47 -0.13 3.80 1.45
C LEU A 47 -0.78 2.52 0.90
N VAL A 48 -1.96 2.19 1.40
CA VAL A 48 -2.78 1.10 0.87
C VAL A 48 -3.85 1.70 -0.04
N VAL A 49 -3.86 1.31 -1.30
CA VAL A 49 -4.78 1.83 -2.32
C VAL A 49 -5.57 0.71 -3.01
N ASP A 50 -6.74 1.05 -3.57
CA ASP A 50 -7.45 0.16 -4.49
C ASP A 50 -6.85 0.21 -5.91
N ARG A 51 -7.42 -0.57 -6.84
CA ARG A 51 -7.00 -0.60 -8.24
C ARG A 51 -7.24 0.70 -9.01
N ASN A 52 -8.01 1.63 -8.46
CA ASN A 52 -8.29 2.95 -9.02
C ASN A 52 -7.41 4.04 -8.37
N ASP A 53 -6.34 3.66 -7.66
CA ASP A 53 -5.47 4.54 -6.90
C ASP A 53 -6.20 5.36 -5.79
N ARG A 54 -7.37 4.88 -5.31
CA ARG A 54 -8.04 5.49 -4.15
C ARG A 54 -7.39 5.01 -2.86
N ILE A 55 -7.04 5.96 -2.00
CA ILE A 55 -6.46 5.68 -0.69
C ILE A 55 -7.51 5.03 0.21
N ILE A 56 -7.15 3.87 0.76
CA ILE A 56 -7.97 3.14 1.72
C ILE A 56 -7.51 3.44 3.15
N THR A 57 -6.21 3.32 3.41
CA THR A 57 -5.57 3.56 4.71
C THR A 57 -4.04 3.69 4.54
N THR A 58 -3.33 4.02 5.62
CA THR A 58 -1.90 3.69 5.75
C THR A 58 -1.72 2.40 6.55
N ALA A 59 -0.59 1.73 6.36
CA ALA A 59 -0.22 0.53 7.10
C ALA A 59 1.29 0.51 7.37
N ARG A 60 1.69 -0.17 8.44
CA ARG A 60 3.10 -0.48 8.69
C ARG A 60 3.45 -1.81 8.03
N ALA A 61 4.47 -1.83 7.19
CA ALA A 61 4.97 -3.04 6.56
C ALA A 61 5.55 -3.99 7.61
N VAL A 62 5.21 -5.28 7.47
CA VAL A 62 5.78 -6.39 8.22
C VAL A 62 6.09 -7.47 7.18
N LEU A 63 7.37 -7.77 6.96
CA LEU A 63 7.86 -8.67 5.90
C LEU A 63 8.15 -10.09 6.40
#